data_AF-A0A920DSA7-F1
#
_entry.id   AF-A0A920DSA7-F1
#
_cell.length_a   1.000
_cell.length_b   1.000
_cell.length_c   1.000
_cell.angle_alpha   90.00
_cell.angle_beta   90.00
_cell.angle_gamma   90.00
#
_symmetry.space_group_name_H-M   'P 1'
#
loop_
_entity.id
_entity.type
_entity.pdbx_description
1 polymer ?
#
loop_
_entity_poly.entity_id
_entity_poly.type
_entity_poly.pdbx_seq_one_letter_code
_entity_poly.pdbx_strand_id
1 'polypeptide(L)'
;MGKQNYTIIIHGKYNHEETRATYSYSKKNAPSLIIKDMDEAIILSEFILNKRPLSEFKEVFKNKFSPNFDPEKDLEAIGVINQTTMLASETMAISNFFKEVMAQKDNTEDANNMANTRDTLCYATNENQDATYGLLKTKADLAIVVGGYNSSNTSHLVELCEEKLTTYFICNSGEIKNKSDIKHFNFKKNKMMYTKNFLPKKEVTDILLTSGASCPDAIIEEVLFSLLDCFPNIKNTKDMLEMIKAEV
;
A
#
# COMPACT_ATOMS: atom_id res chain seq x y z
N MET A 1 8.53 -3.74 -29.05
CA MET A 1 9.18 -2.93 -28.00
C MET A 1 10.68 -3.12 -28.17
N GLY A 2 11.38 -2.10 -28.68
CA GLY A 2 12.83 -2.17 -28.93
C GLY A 2 13.60 -2.37 -27.61
N LYS A 3 14.72 -3.09 -27.68
CA LYS A 3 15.65 -3.38 -26.58
C LYS A 3 16.25 -2.09 -25.98
N GLN A 4 15.50 -1.36 -25.15
CA GLN A 4 16.11 -0.43 -24.20
C GLN A 4 16.39 -1.20 -22.91
N ASN A 5 17.67 -1.28 -22.53
CA ASN A 5 18.08 -1.79 -21.22
C ASN A 5 17.75 -0.71 -20.19
N TYR A 6 16.56 -0.78 -19.62
CA TYR A 6 16.17 0.07 -18.51
C TYR A 6 16.78 -0.43 -17.21
N THR A 7 17.25 0.49 -16.39
CA THR A 7 17.52 0.22 -14.97
C THR A 7 16.22 0.15 -14.21
N ILE A 8 16.10 -0.88 -13.38
CA ILE A 8 14.90 -1.12 -12.57
C ILE A 8 15.06 -0.43 -11.22
N ILE A 9 14.29 0.64 -11.01
CA ILE A 9 14.13 1.31 -9.73
C ILE A 9 12.99 0.63 -8.97
N ILE A 10 13.30 0.03 -7.84
CA ILE A 10 12.35 -0.71 -7.00
C ILE A 10 11.95 0.19 -5.84
N HIS A 11 10.72 0.70 -5.88
CA HIS A 11 10.12 1.42 -4.76
C HIS A 11 9.67 0.43 -3.68
N GLY A 12 10.39 0.39 -2.55
CA GLY A 12 10.09 -0.53 -1.47
C GLY A 12 11.09 -0.48 -0.31
N LYS A 13 10.72 -1.14 0.79
CA LYS A 13 11.56 -1.23 1.99
C LYS A 13 12.69 -2.23 1.74
N TYR A 14 13.94 -1.79 1.81
CA TYR A 14 15.13 -2.61 1.54
C TYR A 14 15.14 -4.00 2.23
N ASN A 15 14.73 -4.06 3.50
CA ASN A 15 14.74 -5.29 4.29
C ASN A 15 13.48 -6.16 4.11
N HIS A 16 12.48 -5.73 3.34
CA HIS A 16 11.26 -6.50 3.14
C HIS A 16 11.51 -7.70 2.21
N GLU A 17 10.94 -8.85 2.56
CA GLU A 17 11.17 -10.11 1.84
C GLU A 17 10.80 -10.00 0.35
N GLU A 18 9.65 -9.41 0.05
CA GLU A 18 9.20 -9.17 -1.32
C GLU A 18 10.17 -8.29 -2.11
N THR A 19 10.61 -7.16 -1.53
CA THR A 19 11.58 -6.26 -2.17
C THR A 19 12.89 -6.97 -2.46
N ARG A 20 13.38 -7.79 -1.52
CA ARG A 20 14.59 -8.60 -1.69
C ARG A 20 14.42 -9.66 -2.77
N ALA A 21 13.26 -10.30 -2.86
CA ALA A 21 12.95 -11.29 -3.88
C ALA A 21 12.92 -10.64 -5.27
N THR A 22 12.18 -9.54 -5.43
CA THR A 22 12.10 -8.76 -6.66
C THR A 22 13.49 -8.26 -7.07
N TYR A 23 14.25 -7.67 -6.16
CA TYR A 23 15.63 -7.24 -6.41
C TYR A 23 16.55 -8.38 -6.83
N SER A 24 16.44 -9.55 -6.19
CA SER A 24 17.23 -10.74 -6.53
C SER A 24 16.94 -11.26 -7.94
N TYR A 25 15.69 -11.12 -8.40
CA TYR A 25 15.28 -11.46 -9.75
C TYR A 25 15.75 -10.39 -10.76
N SER A 26 15.46 -9.12 -10.50
CA SER A 26 15.75 -8.00 -11.39
C SER A 26 17.26 -7.87 -11.67
N LYS A 27 18.11 -7.95 -10.64
CA LYS A 27 19.56 -7.79 -10.77
C LYS A 27 20.25 -8.84 -11.66
N LYS A 28 19.57 -9.93 -12.00
CA LYS A 28 20.10 -10.96 -12.93
C LYS A 28 19.93 -10.55 -14.39
N ASN A 29 18.96 -9.69 -14.67
CA ASN A 29 18.52 -9.36 -16.03
C ASN A 29 18.76 -7.90 -16.39
N ALA A 30 18.79 -6.99 -15.41
CA ALA A 30 19.00 -5.57 -15.61
C ALA A 30 19.69 -4.93 -14.39
N PRO A 31 20.40 -3.81 -14.55
CA PRO A 31 20.84 -3.01 -13.41
C PRO A 31 19.63 -2.63 -12.56
N SER A 32 19.77 -2.67 -11.24
CA SER A 32 18.65 -2.47 -10.33
C SER A 32 19.07 -1.66 -9.11
N LEU A 33 18.19 -0.79 -8.63
CA LEU A 33 18.37 0.06 -7.45
C LEU A 33 17.09 0.04 -6.62
N ILE A 34 17.21 0.00 -5.29
CA ILE A 34 16.07 0.11 -4.36
C ILE A 34 16.04 1.53 -3.78
N ILE A 35 14.86 2.15 -3.79
CA ILE A 35 14.57 3.40 -3.09
C ILE A 35 13.35 3.21 -2.17
N LYS A 36 13.35 3.88 -1.02
CA LYS A 36 12.29 3.71 -0.02
C LYS A 36 11.12 4.68 -0.18
N ASP A 37 11.39 5.92 -0.54
CA ASP A 37 10.43 7.04 -0.49
C ASP A 37 10.86 8.17 -1.44
N MET A 38 10.09 9.27 -1.45
CA MET A 38 10.37 10.44 -2.28
C MET A 38 11.69 11.13 -1.93
N ASP A 39 12.12 11.12 -0.66
CA ASP A 39 13.39 11.73 -0.27
C ASP A 39 14.58 11.02 -0.93
N GLU A 40 14.57 9.67 -0.93
CA GLU A 40 15.56 8.89 -1.68
C GLU A 40 15.43 9.08 -3.20
N ALA A 41 14.23 9.31 -3.73
CA ALA A 41 14.02 9.62 -5.14
C ALA A 41 14.65 10.96 -5.53
N ILE A 42 14.47 12.00 -4.69
CA ILE A 42 15.08 13.32 -4.87
C ILE A 42 16.61 13.20 -4.86
N ILE A 43 17.18 12.46 -3.90
CA ILE A 43 18.62 12.23 -3.85
C ILE A 43 19.11 11.51 -5.11
N LEU A 44 18.37 10.51 -5.61
CA LEU A 44 18.72 9.84 -6.86
C LEU A 44 18.71 10.81 -8.05
N SER A 45 17.72 11.71 -8.12
CA SER A 45 17.61 12.71 -9.18
C SER A 45 18.81 13.65 -9.25
N GLU A 46 19.45 13.94 -8.11
CA GLU A 46 20.65 14.78 -8.09
C GLU A 46 21.83 14.09 -8.78
N PHE A 47 21.93 12.77 -8.71
CA PHE A 47 22.90 12.00 -9.47
C PHE A 47 22.55 11.96 -10.96
N ILE A 48 21.27 11.72 -11.31
CA ILE A 48 20.79 11.70 -12.70
C ILE A 48 21.07 13.04 -13.40
N LEU A 49 20.87 14.15 -12.69
CA LEU A 49 21.06 15.51 -13.22
C LEU A 49 22.48 16.05 -13.04
N ASN A 50 23.44 15.23 -12.61
CA ASN A 50 24.83 15.63 -12.34
C ASN A 50 24.98 16.81 -11.34
N LYS A 51 24.03 16.94 -10.40
CA LYS A 51 24.05 17.94 -9.32
C LYS A 51 24.83 17.46 -8.09
N ARG A 52 25.08 16.16 -7.98
CA ARG A 52 25.84 15.52 -6.91
C ARG A 52 26.96 14.65 -7.50
N PRO A 53 28.18 14.64 -6.92
CA PRO A 53 29.29 13.88 -7.46
C PRO A 53 29.07 12.36 -7.34
N LEU A 54 29.30 11.63 -8.44
CA LEU A 54 29.12 10.18 -8.50
C LEU A 54 29.96 9.39 -7.48
N SER A 55 31.05 9.97 -6.97
CA SER A 55 31.86 9.39 -5.90
C SER A 55 31.06 9.10 -4.61
N GLU A 56 29.98 9.84 -4.36
CA GLU A 56 29.13 9.67 -3.18
C GLU A 56 28.07 8.58 -3.37
N PHE A 57 27.78 8.16 -4.60
CA PHE A 57 26.66 7.27 -4.93
C PHE A 57 26.70 5.96 -4.12
N LYS A 58 27.88 5.35 -4.04
CA LYS A 58 28.07 4.06 -3.36
C LYS A 58 27.79 4.12 -1.86
N GLU A 59 28.06 5.25 -1.23
CA GLU A 59 27.80 5.41 0.21
C GLU A 59 26.32 5.74 0.45
N VAL A 60 25.73 6.60 -0.37
CA VAL A 60 24.30 6.98 -0.27
C VAL A 60 23.38 5.76 -0.47
N PHE A 61 23.63 4.95 -1.50
CA PHE A 61 22.81 3.78 -1.83
C PHE A 61 23.46 2.46 -1.41
N LYS A 62 24.25 2.48 -0.35
CA LYS A 62 25.00 1.31 0.13
C LYS A 62 24.10 0.08 0.26
N ASN A 63 24.52 -1.00 -0.40
CA ASN A 63 23.82 -2.29 -0.48
C ASN A 63 22.47 -2.30 -1.21
N LYS A 64 22.03 -1.17 -1.78
CA LYS A 64 20.72 -1.02 -2.45
C LYS A 64 20.78 -1.12 -3.98
N PHE A 65 21.94 -1.32 -4.59
CA PHE A 65 22.11 -1.44 -6.05
C PHE A 65 22.79 -2.75 -6.46
N SER A 66 22.54 -3.18 -7.70
CA SER A 66 23.05 -4.44 -8.28
C SER A 66 24.58 -4.49 -8.34
N PRO A 67 25.20 -5.69 -8.31
CA PRO A 67 26.63 -5.82 -8.56
C PRO A 67 27.01 -5.18 -9.91
N ASN A 68 28.14 -4.48 -9.95
CA ASN A 68 28.65 -3.76 -11.13
C ASN A 68 27.77 -2.62 -11.66
N PHE A 69 26.84 -2.09 -10.85
CA PHE A 69 26.08 -0.89 -11.21
C PHE A 69 27.02 0.29 -11.47
N ASP A 70 26.88 0.90 -12.65
CA ASP A 70 27.62 2.06 -13.11
C ASP A 70 26.66 3.25 -13.19
N PRO A 71 26.62 4.15 -12.19
CA PRO A 71 25.64 5.24 -12.17
C PRO A 71 25.77 6.21 -13.34
N GLU A 72 26.91 6.25 -14.03
CA GLU A 72 27.09 7.07 -15.24
C GLU A 72 26.36 6.49 -16.46
N LYS A 73 26.21 5.15 -16.53
CA LYS A 73 25.57 4.48 -17.67
C LYS A 73 24.17 3.97 -17.35
N ASP A 74 24.00 3.44 -16.16
CA ASP A 74 22.78 2.74 -15.76
C ASP A 74 21.65 3.72 -15.40
N LEU A 75 21.94 5.01 -15.19
CA LEU A 75 20.91 6.02 -14.95
C LEU A 75 20.41 6.72 -16.24
N GLU A 76 20.88 6.27 -17.41
CA GLU A 76 20.47 6.83 -18.71
C GLU A 76 19.03 6.52 -19.08
N ALA A 77 18.52 5.36 -18.68
CA ALA A 77 17.13 4.96 -18.89
C ALA A 77 16.63 4.15 -17.69
N ILE A 78 15.48 4.54 -17.13
CA ILE A 78 14.97 3.95 -15.88
C ILE A 78 13.51 3.49 -15.99
N GLY A 79 13.13 2.52 -15.18
CA GLY A 79 11.74 2.09 -15.00
C GLY A 79 11.45 1.85 -13.52
N VAL A 80 10.30 2.30 -13.04
CA VAL A 80 9.93 2.20 -11.62
C VAL A 80 8.98 1.04 -11.41
N ILE A 81 9.33 0.08 -10.57
CA ILE A 81 8.42 -0.97 -10.10
C ILE A 81 8.21 -0.81 -8.60
N ASN A 82 7.13 -1.36 -8.04
CA ASN A 82 6.87 -1.30 -6.61
C ASN A 82 6.87 -2.67 -5.95
N GLN A 83 7.21 -2.65 -4.68
CA GLN A 83 6.73 -3.66 -3.73
C GLN A 83 5.21 -3.52 -3.59
N THR A 84 4.48 -4.65 -3.63
CA THR A 84 3.00 -4.71 -3.65
C THR A 84 2.36 -3.99 -2.47
N THR A 85 3.11 -3.84 -1.37
CA THR A 85 2.64 -3.20 -0.13
C THR A 85 3.01 -1.73 0.03
N MET A 86 3.64 -1.11 -0.96
CA MET A 86 3.85 0.34 -0.96
C MET A 86 2.58 1.06 -1.43
N LEU A 87 2.42 2.32 -1.01
CA LEU A 87 1.36 3.18 -1.50
C LEU A 87 1.45 3.32 -3.02
N ALA A 88 0.36 3.02 -3.71
CA ALA A 88 0.35 3.14 -5.16
C ALA A 88 0.40 4.61 -5.60
N SER A 89 -0.25 5.50 -4.85
CA SER A 89 -0.17 6.96 -5.03
C SER A 89 1.26 7.49 -4.85
N GLU A 90 1.99 6.99 -3.84
CA GLU A 90 3.39 7.33 -3.62
C GLU A 90 4.28 6.82 -4.77
N THR A 91 4.08 5.57 -5.19
CA THR A 91 4.80 5.01 -6.35
C THR A 91 4.52 5.83 -7.62
N MET A 92 3.27 6.26 -7.82
CA MET A 92 2.88 7.09 -8.95
C MET A 92 3.51 8.48 -8.88
N ALA A 93 3.56 9.09 -7.69
CA ALA A 93 4.24 10.36 -7.47
C ALA A 93 5.73 10.25 -7.79
N ILE A 94 6.42 9.21 -7.28
CA ILE A 94 7.83 8.93 -7.57
C ILE A 94 8.04 8.69 -9.08
N SER A 95 7.13 7.95 -9.71
CA SER A 95 7.22 7.69 -11.15
C SER A 95 7.05 8.96 -11.97
N ASN A 96 6.10 9.82 -11.63
CA ASN A 96 5.91 11.11 -12.32
C ASN A 96 7.09 12.05 -12.08
N PHE A 97 7.60 12.10 -10.85
CA PHE A 97 8.82 12.85 -10.52
C PHE A 97 10.00 12.41 -11.39
N PHE A 98 10.23 11.11 -11.52
CA PHE A 98 11.30 10.62 -12.40
C PHE A 98 11.06 10.91 -13.88
N LYS A 99 9.81 10.96 -14.36
CA LYS A 99 9.53 11.43 -15.74
C LYS A 99 10.02 12.85 -15.95
N GLU A 100 9.71 13.74 -15.02
CA GLU A 100 10.15 15.15 -15.07
C GLU A 100 11.68 15.26 -15.02
N VAL A 101 12.33 14.47 -14.15
CA VAL A 101 13.79 14.43 -14.05
C VAL A 101 14.45 13.93 -15.35
N MET A 102 13.92 12.88 -15.97
CA MET A 102 14.45 12.35 -17.23
C MET A 102 14.23 13.33 -18.39
N ALA A 103 13.04 13.94 -18.48
CA ALA A 103 12.75 15.00 -19.45
C ALA A 103 13.71 16.20 -19.29
N GLN A 104 13.99 16.60 -18.03
CA GLN A 104 14.98 17.63 -17.73
C GLN A 104 16.40 17.24 -18.16
N LYS A 105 16.82 15.99 -17.87
CA LYS A 105 18.15 15.48 -18.26
C LYS A 105 18.33 15.52 -19.78
N ASP A 106 17.31 15.08 -20.51
CA ASP A 106 17.39 14.93 -21.96
C ASP A 106 17.07 16.24 -22.72
N ASN A 107 16.65 17.30 -22.00
CA ASN A 107 16.15 18.56 -22.56
C ASN A 107 15.00 18.36 -23.55
N THR A 108 14.06 17.47 -23.21
CA THR A 108 12.88 17.14 -24.02
C THR A 108 11.60 17.36 -23.23
N GLU A 109 10.46 17.49 -23.93
CA GLU A 109 9.14 17.45 -23.28
C GLU A 109 8.68 16.01 -23.01
N ASP A 110 9.20 15.04 -23.77
CA ASP A 110 8.86 13.63 -23.66
C ASP A 110 9.97 12.81 -22.98
N ALA A 111 9.63 12.13 -21.88
CA ALA A 111 10.52 11.24 -21.13
C ALA A 111 10.66 9.85 -21.81
N ASN A 112 11.20 9.81 -23.03
CA ASN A 112 11.38 8.57 -23.80
C ASN A 112 12.33 7.56 -23.14
N ASN A 113 13.15 8.01 -22.20
CA ASN A 113 14.07 7.19 -21.41
C ASN A 113 13.46 6.68 -20.10
N MET A 114 12.14 6.84 -19.91
CA MET A 114 11.41 6.21 -18.82
C MET A 114 10.45 5.12 -19.32
N ALA A 115 10.65 3.90 -18.83
CA ALA A 115 9.75 2.80 -19.13
C ALA A 115 8.36 3.07 -18.54
N ASN A 116 7.31 2.84 -19.32
CA ASN A 116 5.94 2.88 -18.81
C ASN A 116 5.64 1.58 -18.04
N THR A 117 5.89 1.60 -16.74
CA THR A 117 5.74 0.45 -15.84
C THR A 117 4.38 0.43 -15.12
N ARG A 118 3.39 1.17 -15.63
CA ARG A 118 2.01 1.18 -15.07
C ARG A 118 1.44 -0.23 -14.88
N ASP A 119 1.80 -1.18 -15.74
CA ASP A 119 1.35 -2.57 -15.65
C ASP A 119 2.01 -3.40 -14.52
N THR A 120 3.03 -2.87 -13.85
CA THR A 120 3.68 -3.53 -12.70
C THR A 120 3.12 -3.10 -11.34
N LEU A 121 2.32 -2.02 -11.32
CA LEU A 121 1.52 -1.67 -10.16
C LEU A 121 0.45 -2.74 -9.99
N CYS A 122 0.59 -3.57 -8.95
CA CYS A 122 -0.39 -4.64 -8.68
C CYS A 122 -1.79 -4.02 -8.49
N TYR A 123 -2.67 -4.26 -9.46
CA TYR A 123 -4.05 -3.75 -9.53
C TYR A 123 -4.85 -4.02 -8.24
N ALA A 124 -4.60 -5.15 -7.57
CA ALA A 124 -5.27 -5.53 -6.33
C ALA A 124 -5.00 -4.58 -5.14
N THR A 125 -3.84 -3.89 -5.12
CA THR A 125 -3.54 -2.89 -4.09
C THR A 125 -4.23 -1.56 -4.40
N ASN A 126 -4.27 -1.18 -5.69
CA ASN A 126 -4.97 0.02 -6.13
C ASN A 126 -6.48 -0.10 -5.92
N GLU A 127 -7.13 -1.19 -6.35
CA GLU A 127 -8.59 -1.33 -6.22
C GLU A 127 -9.04 -1.32 -4.76
N ASN A 128 -8.34 -2.03 -3.87
CA ASN A 128 -8.70 -2.04 -2.45
C ASN A 128 -8.41 -0.69 -1.75
N GLN A 129 -7.33 0.00 -2.14
CA GLN A 129 -7.04 1.34 -1.62
C GLN A 129 -8.03 2.37 -2.17
N ASP A 130 -8.32 2.38 -3.47
CA ASP A 130 -9.28 3.28 -4.11
C ASP A 130 -10.70 3.06 -3.58
N ALA A 131 -11.12 1.80 -3.40
CA ALA A 131 -12.38 1.48 -2.73
C ALA A 131 -12.39 2.00 -1.29
N THR A 132 -11.30 1.83 -0.55
CA THR A 132 -11.19 2.35 0.81
C THR A 132 -11.16 3.88 0.85
N TYR A 133 -10.46 4.55 -0.06
CA TYR A 133 -10.47 6.02 -0.20
C TYR A 133 -11.86 6.53 -0.60
N GLY A 134 -12.57 5.80 -1.45
CA GLY A 134 -13.98 6.04 -1.77
C GLY A 134 -14.86 5.94 -0.52
N LEU A 135 -14.73 4.86 0.24
CA LEU A 135 -15.46 4.64 1.50
C LEU A 135 -15.14 5.69 2.57
N LEU A 136 -13.89 6.18 2.62
CA LEU A 136 -13.45 7.25 3.54
C LEU A 136 -13.96 8.64 3.14
N LYS A 137 -14.63 8.80 1.98
CA LYS A 137 -15.41 10.00 1.65
C LYS A 137 -16.83 9.91 2.19
N THR A 138 -17.32 8.71 2.46
CA THR A 138 -18.62 8.47 3.06
C THR A 138 -18.56 8.71 4.57
N LYS A 139 -19.66 9.17 5.15
CA LYS A 139 -19.74 9.39 6.60
C LYS A 139 -19.89 8.04 7.30
N ALA A 140 -18.95 7.71 8.18
CA ALA A 140 -19.00 6.55 9.08
C ALA A 140 -18.60 6.98 10.49
N ASP A 141 -18.94 6.18 11.51
CA ASP A 141 -18.58 6.47 12.90
C ASP A 141 -17.31 5.76 13.35
N LEU A 142 -17.09 4.57 12.80
CA LEU A 142 -15.93 3.73 13.09
C LEU A 142 -15.60 2.86 11.89
N ALA A 143 -14.36 2.36 11.86
CA ALA A 143 -13.90 1.40 10.89
C ALA A 143 -13.51 0.07 11.56
N ILE A 144 -13.91 -1.04 10.95
CA ILE A 144 -13.42 -2.38 11.25
C ILE A 144 -12.61 -2.84 10.04
N VAL A 145 -11.31 -3.04 10.24
CA VAL A 145 -10.40 -3.53 9.19
C VAL A 145 -10.03 -4.96 9.52
N VAL A 146 -10.29 -5.87 8.58
CA VAL A 146 -10.08 -7.31 8.78
C VAL A 146 -8.87 -7.81 7.99
N GLY A 147 -7.99 -8.56 8.65
CA GLY A 147 -6.90 -9.28 7.98
C GLY A 147 -5.78 -9.73 8.91
N GLY A 148 -4.74 -10.33 8.34
CA GLY A 148 -3.60 -10.80 9.11
C GLY A 148 -2.73 -9.64 9.63
N TYR A 149 -2.30 -9.69 10.89
CA TYR A 149 -1.50 -8.61 11.50
C TYR A 149 -0.12 -8.38 10.87
N ASN A 150 0.40 -9.39 10.17
CA ASN A 150 1.65 -9.27 9.42
C ASN A 150 1.44 -8.78 7.98
N SER A 151 0.19 -8.53 7.58
CA SER A 151 -0.13 -7.99 6.26
C SER A 151 0.11 -6.48 6.25
N SER A 152 1.14 -6.07 5.52
CA SER A 152 1.43 -4.65 5.29
C SER A 152 0.27 -3.93 4.59
N ASN A 153 -0.42 -4.60 3.65
CA ASN A 153 -1.62 -4.02 2.98
C ASN A 153 -2.73 -3.75 3.99
N THR A 154 -3.00 -4.72 4.87
CA THR A 154 -4.04 -4.54 5.89
C THR A 154 -3.66 -3.44 6.89
N SER A 155 -2.40 -3.43 7.33
CA SER A 155 -1.87 -2.39 8.23
C SER A 155 -1.99 -1.00 7.59
N HIS A 156 -1.79 -0.90 6.28
CA HIS A 156 -1.95 0.35 5.56
C HIS A 156 -3.41 0.79 5.46
N LEU A 157 -4.36 -0.12 5.23
CA LEU A 157 -5.80 0.22 5.31
C LEU A 157 -6.20 0.73 6.69
N VAL A 158 -5.60 0.18 7.75
CA VAL A 158 -5.78 0.67 9.13
C VAL A 158 -5.26 2.10 9.26
N GLU A 159 -4.06 2.40 8.76
CA GLU A 159 -3.51 3.77 8.75
C GLU A 159 -4.47 4.77 8.10
N LEU A 160 -4.96 4.45 6.91
CA LEU A 160 -5.89 5.31 6.17
C LEU A 160 -7.19 5.55 6.93
N CYS A 161 -7.74 4.51 7.56
CA CYS A 161 -8.97 4.65 8.34
C CYS A 161 -8.74 5.48 9.62
N GLU A 162 -7.60 5.28 10.30
CA GLU A 162 -7.24 6.02 11.52
C GLU A 162 -7.07 7.53 11.32
N GLU A 163 -6.90 8.02 10.08
CA GLU A 163 -6.85 9.47 9.80
C GLU A 163 -8.19 10.17 10.07
N LYS A 164 -9.31 9.44 9.97
CA LYS A 164 -10.66 10.03 10.04
C LYS A 164 -11.58 9.34 11.04
N LEU A 165 -11.36 8.07 11.32
CA LEU A 165 -12.28 7.22 12.06
C LEU A 165 -11.56 6.55 13.23
N THR A 166 -12.33 6.22 14.27
CA THR A 166 -11.86 5.24 15.25
C THR A 166 -11.82 3.88 14.56
N THR A 167 -10.63 3.29 14.49
CA THR A 167 -10.39 2.06 13.71
C THR A 167 -10.03 0.90 14.63
N TYR A 168 -10.65 -0.26 14.40
CA TYR A 168 -10.30 -1.51 15.06
C TYR A 168 -9.78 -2.52 14.03
N PHE A 169 -8.52 -2.91 14.18
CA PHE A 169 -7.88 -3.92 13.33
C PHE A 169 -8.05 -5.30 13.96
N ILE A 170 -8.81 -6.19 13.30
CA ILE A 170 -9.04 -7.55 13.76
C ILE A 170 -8.62 -8.58 12.73
N CYS A 171 -8.34 -9.81 13.16
CA CYS A 171 -8.03 -10.91 12.23
C CYS A 171 -9.23 -11.80 11.90
N ASN A 172 -10.23 -11.86 12.78
CA ASN A 172 -11.47 -12.62 12.58
C ASN A 172 -12.59 -12.17 13.53
N SER A 173 -13.78 -12.74 13.32
CA SER A 173 -15.00 -12.55 14.10
C SER A 173 -14.82 -12.78 15.61
N GLY A 174 -14.00 -13.76 16.00
CA GLY A 174 -13.75 -14.12 17.39
C GLY A 174 -13.08 -13.03 18.23
N GLU A 175 -12.64 -11.94 17.61
CA GLU A 175 -12.09 -10.77 18.30
C GLU A 175 -13.14 -9.79 18.80
N ILE A 176 -14.35 -9.82 18.23
CA ILE A 176 -15.55 -9.19 18.76
C ILE A 176 -16.04 -10.09 19.90
N LYS A 177 -15.73 -9.72 21.14
CA LYS A 177 -15.90 -10.62 22.29
C LYS A 177 -17.34 -10.71 22.76
N ASN A 178 -18.06 -9.61 22.66
CA ASN A 178 -19.47 -9.50 22.99
C ASN A 178 -20.02 -8.19 22.39
N LYS A 179 -21.27 -7.84 22.72
CA LYS A 179 -21.97 -6.66 22.19
C LYS A 179 -21.30 -5.32 22.50
N SER A 180 -20.38 -5.26 23.46
CA SER A 180 -19.70 -4.02 23.86
C SER A 180 -18.18 -4.08 23.73
N ASP A 181 -17.57 -5.26 23.65
CA ASP A 181 -16.13 -5.40 23.84
C ASP A 181 -15.43 -6.00 22.62
N ILE A 182 -14.30 -5.41 22.26
CA ILE A 182 -13.48 -5.84 21.12
C ILE A 182 -12.02 -5.98 21.53
N LYS A 183 -11.39 -7.07 21.10
CA LYS A 183 -9.93 -7.23 21.09
C LYS A 183 -9.44 -6.81 19.70
N HIS A 184 -8.38 -6.02 19.61
CA HIS A 184 -7.89 -5.54 18.32
C HIS A 184 -6.38 -5.31 18.37
N PHE A 185 -5.74 -5.24 17.22
CA PHE A 185 -4.30 -5.09 17.13
C PHE A 185 -3.90 -3.64 16.84
N ASN A 186 -3.05 -3.07 17.69
CA ASN A 186 -2.40 -1.80 17.39
C ASN A 186 -1.04 -2.09 16.75
N PHE A 187 -0.96 -1.99 15.42
CA PHE A 187 0.24 -2.34 14.68
C PHE A 187 1.40 -1.36 14.95
N LYS A 188 1.12 -0.07 15.18
CA LYS A 188 2.13 0.94 15.56
C LYS A 188 2.85 0.60 16.86
N LYS A 189 2.13 0.04 17.84
CA LYS A 189 2.66 -0.43 19.13
C LYS A 189 3.02 -1.91 19.15
N ASN A 190 2.77 -2.62 18.05
CA ASN A 190 2.88 -4.06 17.91
C ASN A 190 2.25 -4.82 19.11
N LYS A 191 1.01 -4.46 19.47
CA LYS A 191 0.37 -4.97 20.70
C LYS A 191 -1.13 -5.21 20.51
N MET A 192 -1.61 -6.32 21.07
CA MET A 192 -3.04 -6.56 21.24
C MET A 192 -3.62 -5.62 22.30
N MET A 193 -4.66 -4.91 21.91
CA MET A 193 -5.45 -3.99 22.70
C MET A 193 -6.83 -4.60 23.00
N TYR A 194 -7.48 -4.05 24.02
CA TYR A 194 -8.83 -4.40 24.39
C TYR A 194 -9.62 -3.12 24.67
N THR A 195 -10.75 -2.96 24.00
CA THR A 195 -11.61 -1.78 24.13
C THR A 195 -13.00 -2.22 24.56
N LYS A 196 -13.51 -1.58 25.62
CA LYS A 196 -14.89 -1.73 26.07
C LYS A 196 -15.76 -0.63 25.48
N ASN A 197 -17.05 -0.92 25.29
CA ASN A 197 -18.03 -0.07 24.63
C ASN A 197 -17.52 0.48 23.27
N PHE A 198 -17.02 -0.41 22.42
CA PHE A 198 -16.39 -0.01 21.15
C PHE A 198 -17.39 0.58 20.14
N LEU A 199 -18.67 0.24 20.28
CA LEU A 199 -19.77 0.77 19.47
C LEU A 199 -20.29 2.10 20.05
N PRO A 200 -20.55 3.12 19.20
CA PRO A 200 -21.12 4.39 19.63
C PRO A 200 -22.58 4.21 20.09
N LYS A 201 -22.98 4.99 21.11
CA LYS A 201 -24.35 4.98 21.63
C LYS A 201 -25.26 5.90 20.82
N LYS A 202 -25.71 5.44 19.65
CA LYS A 202 -26.70 6.15 18.81
C LYS A 202 -27.67 5.18 18.13
N GLU A 203 -28.76 5.73 17.61
CA GLU A 203 -29.88 4.96 17.03
C GLU A 203 -29.49 4.21 15.74
N VAL A 204 -28.73 4.86 14.86
CA VAL A 204 -28.20 4.27 13.61
C VAL A 204 -26.69 4.40 13.63
N THR A 205 -25.96 3.29 13.50
CA THR A 205 -24.48 3.26 13.46
C THR A 205 -23.97 2.86 12.09
N ASP A 206 -23.15 3.72 11.51
CA ASP A 206 -22.54 3.55 10.20
C ASP A 206 -21.13 3.01 10.41
N ILE A 207 -20.92 1.73 10.06
CA ILE A 207 -19.64 1.05 10.25
C ILE A 207 -19.00 0.86 8.88
N LEU A 208 -17.79 1.37 8.70
CA LEU A 208 -16.95 1.03 7.56
C LEU A 208 -16.33 -0.35 7.83
N LEU A 209 -16.74 -1.36 7.06
CA LEU A 209 -16.13 -2.70 7.09
C LEU A 209 -15.30 -2.89 5.82
N THR A 210 -14.01 -3.17 5.99
CA THR A 210 -13.09 -3.42 4.87
C THR A 210 -12.05 -4.46 5.26
N SER A 211 -11.25 -4.92 4.30
CA SER A 211 -10.24 -5.94 4.52
C SER A 211 -9.04 -5.84 3.61
N GLY A 212 -7.92 -6.40 4.08
CA GLY A 212 -6.75 -6.56 3.23
C GLY A 212 -7.01 -7.54 2.09
N ALA A 213 -6.29 -7.36 0.97
CA ALA A 213 -6.42 -8.17 -0.25
C ALA A 213 -6.26 -9.69 -0.05
N SER A 214 -5.64 -10.12 1.04
CA SER A 214 -5.41 -11.52 1.37
C SER A 214 -6.43 -12.10 2.36
N CYS A 215 -7.47 -11.35 2.73
CA CYS A 215 -8.50 -11.82 3.65
C CYS A 215 -9.57 -12.60 2.87
N PRO A 216 -9.86 -13.87 3.21
CA PRO A 216 -10.95 -14.62 2.58
C PRO A 216 -12.32 -14.00 2.85
N ASP A 217 -13.19 -13.96 1.85
CA ASP A 217 -14.56 -13.42 1.94
C ASP A 217 -15.36 -14.01 3.12
N ALA A 218 -15.18 -15.30 3.39
CA ALA A 218 -15.83 -15.99 4.51
C ALA A 218 -15.50 -15.35 5.87
N ILE A 219 -14.28 -14.87 6.07
CA ILE A 219 -13.89 -14.19 7.32
C ILE A 219 -14.60 -12.83 7.42
N ILE A 220 -14.76 -12.12 6.31
CA ILE A 220 -15.48 -10.84 6.27
C ILE A 220 -16.95 -11.05 6.60
N GLU A 221 -17.55 -12.08 6.02
CA GLU A 221 -18.93 -12.46 6.27
C GLU A 221 -19.16 -12.83 7.74
N GLU A 222 -18.27 -13.61 8.34
CA GLU A 222 -18.33 -13.93 9.78
C GLU A 222 -18.22 -12.68 10.68
N VAL A 223 -17.33 -11.74 10.33
CA VAL A 223 -17.19 -10.47 11.05
C VAL A 223 -18.45 -9.64 10.91
N LEU A 224 -19.02 -9.55 9.70
CA LEU A 224 -20.27 -8.85 9.43
C LEU A 224 -21.40 -9.40 10.30
N PHE A 225 -21.58 -10.72 10.34
CA PHE A 225 -22.61 -11.35 11.19
C PHE A 225 -22.37 -11.10 12.68
N SER A 226 -21.11 -11.14 13.14
CA SER A 226 -20.77 -10.85 14.54
C SER A 226 -21.07 -9.40 14.92
N LEU A 227 -20.82 -8.44 14.01
CA LEU A 227 -21.20 -7.04 14.20
C LEU A 227 -22.71 -6.88 14.24
N LEU A 228 -23.43 -7.57 13.36
CA LEU A 228 -24.89 -7.57 13.35
C LEU A 228 -25.43 -8.07 14.70
N ASP A 229 -24.96 -9.19 15.24
CA ASP A 229 -25.42 -9.74 16.53
C ASP A 229 -25.26 -8.77 17.73
N CYS A 230 -24.43 -7.73 17.59
CA CYS A 230 -24.31 -6.67 18.58
C CYS A 230 -25.56 -5.77 18.66
N PHE A 231 -26.40 -5.73 17.62
CA PHE A 231 -27.59 -4.87 17.53
C PHE A 231 -28.89 -5.68 17.74
N PRO A 232 -29.80 -5.21 18.61
CA PRO A 232 -31.02 -5.95 18.95
C PRO A 232 -32.13 -5.88 17.87
N ASN A 233 -32.09 -4.90 16.96
CA ASN A 233 -33.17 -4.60 16.01
C ASN A 233 -32.74 -4.77 14.54
N ILE A 234 -32.34 -5.98 14.16
CA ILE A 234 -31.97 -6.27 12.77
C ILE A 234 -33.18 -6.81 12.03
N LYS A 235 -33.52 -6.21 10.88
CA LYS A 235 -34.36 -6.88 9.89
C LYS A 235 -33.61 -8.13 9.45
N ASN A 236 -34.24 -9.30 9.52
CA ASN A 236 -33.72 -10.63 9.22
C ASN A 236 -32.47 -10.62 8.32
N THR A 237 -31.38 -11.26 8.74
CA THR A 237 -30.08 -11.30 8.04
C THR A 237 -30.18 -11.69 6.57
N LYS A 238 -31.17 -12.51 6.19
CA LYS A 238 -31.51 -12.81 4.79
C LYS A 238 -31.97 -11.58 4.01
N ASP A 239 -32.85 -10.77 4.59
CA ASP A 239 -33.42 -9.59 3.93
C ASP A 239 -32.33 -8.50 3.75
N MET A 240 -31.39 -8.38 4.69
CA MET A 240 -30.25 -7.47 4.51
C MET A 240 -29.29 -7.90 3.41
N LEU A 241 -29.01 -9.20 3.27
CA LEU A 241 -28.16 -9.71 2.17
C LEU A 241 -28.79 -9.46 0.79
N GLU A 242 -30.12 -9.51 0.68
CA GLU A 242 -30.82 -9.12 -0.55
C GLU A 242 -30.72 -7.62 -0.81
N MET A 243 -30.79 -6.77 0.22
CA MET A 243 -30.62 -5.31 0.06
C MET A 243 -29.19 -4.92 -0.34
N ILE A 244 -28.16 -5.53 0.26
CA ILE A 244 -26.76 -5.25 -0.08
C ILE A 244 -26.44 -5.69 -1.52
N LYS A 245 -27.02 -6.81 -1.98
CA LYS A 245 -26.86 -7.28 -3.37
C LYS A 245 -27.61 -6.45 -4.40
N ALA A 246 -28.58 -5.64 -4.00
CA ALA A 246 -29.35 -4.78 -4.90
C ALA A 246 -28.69 -3.41 -5.15
N GLU A 247 -27.68 -3.04 -4.36
CA GLU A 247 -26.96 -1.76 -4.46
C GLU A 247 -25.57 -1.85 -5.14
N VAL A 248 -25.17 -3.06 -5.59
CA VAL A 248 -23.94 -3.34 -6.37
C VAL A 248 -24.31 -3.60 -7.82
#